data_AF-A0A2M9P9V4-F1
#
_entry.id   AF-A0A2M9P9V4-F1
#
_cell.length_a   1.000
_cell.length_b   1.000
_cell.length_c   1.000
_cell.angle_alpha   90.00
_cell.angle_beta   90.00
_cell.angle_gamma   90.00
#
_symmetry.space_group_name_H-M   'P 1'
#
loop_
_entity.id
_entity.type
_entity.pdbx_description
1 polymer ?
#
loop_
_entity_poly.entity_id
_entity_poly.type
_entity_poly.pdbx_seq_one_letter_code
_entity_poly.pdbx_strand_id
1 'polypeptide(L)'
;RPFPPAGEGLPPGRGRDYSPAARAADLDYGLNDRILFDRPTFGNSSTAITAGPWWRSLPRQALTEDDGTGPMRLWQTAAANQVYVYPAHKDYGAEAGDLFPANTPYLIVSRGSSGSDQPFLEAVAMILASLRPDTKAKAAEAGMINSTVQMVFRRSLQNVRSRESYFSSDAHPAAFEAFNVNLARMVSLANSLKASELPAEARIRVVEEDLGTEGVDFFGEGLSERLFDTPQAVARVWRSSTGRRSMVLSAEDSRDANDRPLTFQWRLLQGDPAKVKIEPLEGGRQARVTLDWHEPFAISEENAQKTSRVDIGLFAVNGVHDSAPAILSWAFPTHETRVYAAGEGGAPRIVSIDHADPAKAGVYADPLLYPRADWRDVYRYDASGRPLGWTRT
;
A
#
# COMPACT_ATOMS: atom_id res chain seq x y z
N ARG A 1 3.46 -16.89 35.66
CA ARG A 1 2.89 -16.15 36.82
C ARG A 1 1.39 -15.98 36.54
N PRO A 2 0.49 -16.22 37.51
CA PRO A 2 -0.96 -16.12 37.29
C PRO A 2 -1.37 -14.65 37.10
N PHE A 3 -2.39 -14.42 36.29
CA PHE A 3 -2.94 -13.10 35.93
C PHE A 3 -3.61 -12.42 37.14
N PRO A 4 -3.51 -11.09 37.30
CA PRO A 4 -4.33 -10.35 38.25
C PRO A 4 -5.76 -10.16 37.71
N PRO A 5 -6.76 -9.98 38.59
CA PRO A 5 -8.16 -9.84 38.21
C PRO A 5 -8.44 -8.49 37.51
N ALA A 6 -9.48 -8.47 36.68
CA ALA A 6 -9.96 -7.30 35.96
C ALA A 6 -10.41 -6.21 36.95
N GLY A 7 -9.74 -5.05 36.93
CA GLY A 7 -10.12 -3.91 37.78
C GLY A 7 -9.11 -2.78 37.90
N GLU A 8 -7.83 -2.98 37.55
CA GLU A 8 -6.83 -1.90 37.62
C GLU A 8 -6.49 -1.37 36.23
N GLY A 9 -6.60 -0.05 36.08
CA GLY A 9 -6.18 0.67 34.88
C GLY A 9 -4.74 0.32 34.52
N LEU A 10 -4.53 -0.22 33.32
CA LEU A 10 -3.22 -0.62 32.84
C LEU A 10 -2.32 0.62 32.67
N PRO A 11 -1.13 0.66 33.29
CA PRO A 11 -0.14 1.67 32.97
C PRO A 11 0.35 1.49 31.51
N PRO A 12 0.75 2.56 30.81
CA PRO A 12 1.22 2.48 29.43
C PRO A 12 2.52 1.66 29.34
N GLY A 13 2.57 0.73 28.38
CA GLY A 13 3.82 0.29 27.76
C GLY A 13 4.73 -0.68 28.52
N ARG A 14 4.22 -1.68 29.25
CA ARG A 14 5.09 -2.81 29.64
C ARG A 14 5.42 -3.64 28.40
N GLY A 15 6.67 -3.58 27.94
CA GLY A 15 7.21 -4.52 26.95
C GLY A 15 6.93 -5.96 27.41
N ARG A 16 6.32 -6.76 26.54
CA ARG A 16 6.16 -8.19 26.77
C ARG A 16 7.38 -8.87 26.18
N ASP A 17 8.24 -9.42 27.03
CA ASP A 17 9.25 -10.34 26.55
C ASP A 17 8.56 -11.56 25.94
N TYR A 18 8.97 -11.93 24.73
CA TYR A 18 8.52 -13.16 24.10
C TYR A 18 8.90 -14.36 24.98
N SER A 19 7.98 -15.33 25.08
CA SER A 19 8.24 -16.56 25.83
C SER A 19 9.46 -17.29 25.25
N PRO A 20 10.19 -18.09 26.04
CA PRO A 20 11.29 -18.90 25.51
C PRO A 20 10.89 -19.78 24.31
N ALA A 21 9.65 -20.28 24.29
CA ALA A 21 9.12 -21.06 23.18
C ALA A 21 8.91 -20.22 21.91
N ALA A 22 8.42 -18.99 22.04
CA ALA A 22 8.27 -18.08 20.90
C ALA A 22 9.63 -17.69 20.31
N ARG A 23 10.62 -17.44 21.15
CA ARG A 23 12.01 -17.15 20.73
C ARG A 23 12.67 -18.36 20.06
N ALA A 24 12.46 -19.55 20.61
CA ALA A 24 12.96 -20.78 19.99
C ALA A 24 12.31 -21.08 18.62
N ALA A 25 11.13 -20.52 18.36
CA ALA A 25 10.42 -20.60 17.09
C ALA A 25 10.67 -19.38 16.16
N ASP A 26 11.59 -18.49 16.56
CA ASP A 26 11.96 -17.26 15.83
C ASP A 26 10.77 -16.34 15.53
N LEU A 27 9.85 -16.24 16.50
CA LEU A 27 8.65 -15.39 16.40
C LEU A 27 8.85 -13.99 16.99
N ASP A 28 9.99 -13.72 17.61
CA ASP A 28 10.35 -12.43 18.20
C ASP A 28 11.22 -11.56 17.28
N TYR A 29 11.54 -12.05 16.08
CA TYR A 29 12.43 -11.42 15.12
C TYR A 29 11.79 -11.32 13.74
N GLY A 30 12.16 -10.31 12.96
CA GLY A 30 11.67 -10.11 11.59
C GLY A 30 10.22 -9.61 11.49
N LEU A 31 9.58 -9.95 10.37
CA LEU A 31 8.20 -9.57 10.06
C LEU A 31 7.25 -10.23 11.08
N ASN A 32 6.30 -9.47 11.66
CA ASN A 32 5.28 -10.07 12.52
C ASN A 32 4.00 -10.33 11.74
N ASP A 33 3.94 -11.50 11.13
CA ASP A 33 2.81 -11.99 10.36
C ASP A 33 2.36 -13.39 10.81
N ARG A 34 2.99 -13.92 11.87
CA ARG A 34 2.74 -15.27 12.41
C ARG A 34 2.01 -15.29 13.75
N ILE A 35 1.92 -14.16 14.44
CA ILE A 35 1.25 -14.05 15.75
C ILE A 35 0.11 -13.05 15.69
N LEU A 36 -1.06 -13.52 16.16
CA LEU A 36 -2.18 -12.66 16.51
C LEU A 36 -2.29 -12.51 18.03
N PHE A 37 -2.14 -11.29 18.53
CA PHE A 37 -2.35 -11.00 19.95
C PHE A 37 -3.83 -10.77 20.25
N ASP A 38 -4.25 -11.16 21.46
CA ASP A 38 -5.62 -11.01 21.98
C ASP A 38 -5.96 -9.58 22.43
N ARG A 39 -5.01 -8.63 22.25
CA ARG A 39 -5.13 -7.24 22.72
C ARG A 39 -4.49 -6.28 21.74
N PRO A 40 -4.94 -5.02 21.71
CA PRO A 40 -4.28 -3.96 20.96
C PRO A 40 -2.78 -3.92 21.28
N THR A 41 -1.98 -4.05 20.24
CA THR A 41 -0.52 -4.17 20.32
C THR A 41 0.12 -3.30 19.26
N PHE A 42 1.28 -2.74 19.54
CA PHE A 42 2.10 -2.11 18.51
C PHE A 42 3.54 -2.55 18.68
N GLY A 43 4.31 -2.51 17.61
CA GLY A 43 5.70 -2.89 17.64
C GLY A 43 6.40 -2.66 16.30
N ASN A 44 7.64 -3.09 16.25
CA ASN A 44 8.48 -3.01 15.07
C ASN A 44 9.43 -4.20 14.99
N SER A 45 10.08 -4.33 13.85
CA SER A 45 11.35 -5.00 13.72
C SER A 45 12.26 -4.16 12.85
N SER A 46 13.32 -3.61 13.44
CA SER A 46 14.26 -2.71 12.76
C SER A 46 15.29 -3.48 11.93
N THR A 47 14.83 -4.44 11.12
CA THR A 47 15.65 -5.39 10.37
C THR A 47 15.26 -5.42 8.89
N ALA A 48 16.11 -6.00 8.05
CA ALA A 48 15.91 -6.15 6.62
C ALA A 48 16.77 -7.30 6.10
N ILE A 49 16.43 -7.84 4.93
CA ILE A 49 17.29 -8.75 4.18
C ILE A 49 18.31 -7.88 3.44
N THR A 50 19.55 -7.84 3.91
CA THR A 50 20.57 -6.86 3.47
C THR A 50 21.53 -7.37 2.40
N ALA A 51 21.49 -8.67 2.08
CA ALA A 51 22.42 -9.32 1.16
C ALA A 51 21.73 -10.27 0.19
N GLY A 52 22.44 -10.64 -0.88
CA GLY A 52 21.96 -11.54 -1.92
C GLY A 52 21.07 -10.87 -2.98
N PRO A 53 20.70 -11.61 -4.03
CA PRO A 53 19.88 -11.07 -5.13
C PRO A 53 18.46 -10.68 -4.69
N TRP A 54 17.99 -11.24 -3.56
CA TRP A 54 16.65 -11.05 -3.01
C TRP A 54 16.59 -10.04 -1.87
N TRP A 55 17.63 -9.20 -1.69
CA TRP A 55 17.64 -8.17 -0.65
C TRP A 55 16.36 -7.33 -0.69
N ARG A 56 15.82 -6.98 0.48
CA ARG A 56 14.57 -6.21 0.65
C ARG A 56 14.32 -5.83 2.10
N SER A 57 13.54 -4.77 2.31
CA SER A 57 12.93 -4.47 3.60
C SER A 57 11.83 -5.48 3.95
N LEU A 58 11.48 -5.57 5.23
CA LEU A 58 10.38 -6.43 5.68
C LEU A 58 9.03 -6.05 5.06
N PRO A 59 8.67 -4.77 4.87
CA PRO A 59 7.44 -4.42 4.18
C PRO A 59 7.43 -4.91 2.73
N ARG A 60 8.52 -4.74 1.96
CA ARG A 60 8.55 -5.26 0.58
C ARG A 60 8.51 -6.77 0.56
N GLN A 61 9.22 -7.44 1.47
CA GLN A 61 9.14 -8.90 1.64
C GLN A 61 7.69 -9.34 1.81
N ALA A 62 6.97 -8.76 2.77
CA ALA A 62 5.59 -9.13 3.05
C ALA A 62 4.63 -8.97 1.86
N LEU A 63 4.94 -8.04 0.94
CA LEU A 63 4.12 -7.77 -0.25
C LEU A 63 4.46 -8.65 -1.45
N THR A 64 5.54 -9.44 -1.36
CA THR A 64 6.13 -10.17 -2.50
C THR A 64 6.50 -11.60 -2.16
N GLU A 65 5.95 -12.14 -1.07
CA GLU A 65 6.18 -13.53 -0.71
C GLU A 65 5.62 -14.48 -1.78
N ASP A 66 6.36 -15.55 -2.06
CA ASP A 66 6.06 -16.49 -3.14
C ASP A 66 4.69 -17.18 -2.99
N ASP A 67 4.20 -17.34 -1.76
CA ASP A 67 2.88 -17.94 -1.49
C ASP A 67 1.71 -16.94 -1.66
N GLY A 68 2.00 -15.65 -1.84
CA GLY A 68 1.03 -14.57 -2.02
C GLY A 68 0.19 -14.23 -0.78
N THR A 69 0.48 -14.82 0.38
CA THR A 69 -0.37 -14.68 1.58
C THR A 69 0.08 -13.59 2.55
N GLY A 70 1.34 -13.15 2.47
CA GLY A 70 1.89 -12.07 3.30
C GLY A 70 0.98 -10.83 3.43
N PRO A 71 0.44 -10.25 2.34
CA PRO A 71 -0.47 -9.10 2.41
C PRO A 71 -1.74 -9.37 3.24
N MET A 72 -2.31 -10.58 3.09
CA MET A 72 -3.49 -10.98 3.86
C MET A 72 -3.15 -11.15 5.35
N ARG A 73 -1.99 -11.72 5.68
CA ARG A 73 -1.53 -11.84 7.08
C ARG A 73 -1.32 -10.47 7.71
N LEU A 74 -0.77 -9.51 6.97
CA LEU A 74 -0.66 -8.11 7.41
C LEU A 74 -2.02 -7.44 7.63
N TRP A 75 -3.00 -7.69 6.76
CA TRP A 75 -4.35 -7.20 7.00
C TRP A 75 -4.97 -7.85 8.24
N GLN A 76 -4.75 -9.16 8.47
CA GLN A 76 -5.24 -9.87 9.64
C GLN A 76 -4.64 -9.34 10.95
N THR A 77 -3.35 -8.97 10.97
CA THR A 77 -2.74 -8.35 12.16
C THR A 77 -3.37 -6.98 12.43
N ALA A 78 -3.60 -6.17 11.40
CA ALA A 78 -4.30 -4.89 11.53
C ALA A 78 -5.75 -5.04 12.02
N ALA A 79 -6.50 -5.97 11.46
CA ALA A 79 -7.86 -6.32 11.88
C ALA A 79 -7.90 -6.85 13.33
N ALA A 80 -6.82 -7.49 13.78
CA ALA A 80 -6.61 -7.90 15.16
C ALA A 80 -6.12 -6.77 16.09
N ASN A 81 -6.31 -5.50 15.69
CA ASN A 81 -5.90 -4.30 16.44
C ASN A 81 -4.39 -4.14 16.65
N GLN A 82 -3.57 -4.68 15.75
CA GLN A 82 -2.13 -4.53 15.83
C GLN A 82 -1.62 -3.48 14.85
N VAL A 83 -0.63 -2.69 15.28
CA VAL A 83 -0.01 -1.65 14.44
C VAL A 83 1.49 -1.89 14.40
N TYR A 84 2.01 -2.21 13.22
CA TYR A 84 3.43 -2.43 13.02
C TYR A 84 4.10 -1.31 12.25
N VAL A 85 5.29 -0.95 12.73
CA VAL A 85 6.19 0.01 12.11
C VAL A 85 7.43 -0.72 11.60
N TYR A 86 7.84 -0.45 10.36
CA TYR A 86 9.04 -1.06 9.79
C TYR A 86 9.85 -0.04 8.98
N PRO A 87 11.19 -0.12 8.99
CA PRO A 87 12.01 0.69 8.11
C PRO A 87 11.94 0.22 6.64
N ALA A 88 11.90 1.17 5.71
CA ALA A 88 12.00 0.92 4.27
C ALA A 88 13.41 0.44 3.85
N HIS A 89 14.42 0.66 4.69
CA HIS A 89 15.82 0.36 4.40
C HIS A 89 16.26 1.00 3.07
N LYS A 90 16.59 0.18 2.06
CA LYS A 90 17.02 0.60 0.73
C LYS A 90 15.88 0.64 -0.29
N ASP A 91 14.65 0.25 0.09
CA ASP A 91 13.51 0.19 -0.83
C ASP A 91 12.86 1.55 -1.09
N TYR A 92 13.26 2.57 -0.34
CA TYR A 92 12.74 3.92 -0.50
C TYR A 92 13.82 4.96 -0.21
N GLY A 93 14.29 5.67 -1.24
CA GLY A 93 15.24 6.76 -1.09
C GLY A 93 15.89 7.21 -2.40
N ALA A 94 16.91 8.05 -2.28
CA ALA A 94 17.57 8.68 -3.44
C ALA A 94 18.35 7.67 -4.32
N GLU A 95 18.83 6.56 -3.74
CA GLU A 95 19.65 5.57 -4.45
C GLU A 95 18.79 4.69 -5.39
N ALA A 96 17.77 4.03 -4.85
CA ALA A 96 16.96 3.07 -5.60
C ALA A 96 15.56 3.58 -6.00
N GLY A 97 15.18 4.79 -5.57
CA GLY A 97 13.83 5.30 -5.74
C GLY A 97 12.83 4.64 -4.80
N ASP A 98 11.58 4.52 -5.23
CA ASP A 98 10.52 3.74 -4.59
C ASP A 98 10.40 2.35 -5.24
N LEU A 99 10.77 1.32 -4.49
CA LEU A 99 10.74 -0.08 -4.93
C LEU A 99 9.51 -0.86 -4.45
N PHE A 100 8.59 -0.22 -3.72
CA PHE A 100 7.40 -0.93 -3.23
C PHE A 100 6.43 -1.20 -4.39
N PRO A 101 5.98 -2.46 -4.57
CA PRO A 101 5.01 -2.76 -5.61
C PRO A 101 3.58 -2.32 -5.26
N ALA A 102 3.32 -2.11 -3.97
CA ALA A 102 2.04 -1.70 -3.45
C ALA A 102 2.20 -0.80 -2.23
N ASN A 103 1.26 0.11 -2.04
CA ASN A 103 1.09 0.85 -0.81
C ASN A 103 -0.08 0.25 -0.03
N THR A 104 0.05 0.15 1.29
CA THR A 104 -0.96 -0.51 2.13
C THR A 104 -1.29 0.33 3.36
N PRO A 105 -2.55 0.36 3.82
CA PRO A 105 -2.95 1.17 4.95
C PRO A 105 -2.83 0.45 6.30
N TYR A 106 -2.29 -0.77 6.35
CA TYR A 106 -2.18 -1.55 7.59
C TYR A 106 -0.77 -1.58 8.22
N LEU A 107 0.25 -1.10 7.50
CA LEU A 107 1.60 -0.86 8.01
C LEU A 107 1.93 0.64 8.09
N ILE A 108 2.87 1.00 8.95
CA ILE A 108 3.58 2.29 8.88
C ILE A 108 5.02 1.99 8.47
N VAL A 109 5.43 2.51 7.31
CA VAL A 109 6.80 2.33 6.84
C VAL A 109 7.58 3.62 7.09
N SER A 110 8.69 3.56 7.80
CA SER A 110 9.58 4.71 8.00
C SER A 110 10.62 4.79 6.89
N ARG A 111 10.91 5.99 6.38
CA ARG A 111 12.07 6.18 5.51
C ARG A 111 13.35 6.02 6.32
N GLY A 112 14.28 5.24 5.78
CA GLY A 112 15.58 4.96 6.40
C GLY A 112 15.71 3.51 6.87
N SER A 113 16.77 3.24 7.62
CA SER A 113 17.15 1.90 8.07
C SER A 113 16.86 1.70 9.56
N SER A 114 17.59 0.81 10.23
CA SER A 114 17.42 0.51 11.66
C SER A 114 17.42 1.79 12.51
N GLY A 115 16.43 1.91 13.41
CA GLY A 115 16.23 3.07 14.28
C GLY A 115 15.42 4.22 13.68
N SER A 116 15.22 4.26 12.35
CA SER A 116 14.38 5.29 11.70
C SER A 116 12.90 5.18 12.06
N ASP A 117 12.47 4.03 12.57
CA ASP A 117 11.13 3.69 13.00
C ASP A 117 10.76 4.23 14.40
N GLN A 118 11.75 4.67 15.20
CA GLN A 118 11.53 5.14 16.57
C GLN A 118 10.55 6.32 16.68
N PRO A 119 10.63 7.39 15.87
CA PRO A 119 9.66 8.50 15.94
C PRO A 119 8.23 8.06 15.63
N PHE A 120 8.07 7.01 14.83
CA PHE A 120 6.76 6.48 14.44
C PHE A 120 6.19 5.56 15.52
N LEU A 121 7.03 4.77 16.20
CA LEU A 121 6.64 4.02 17.40
C LEU A 121 6.17 4.97 18.51
N GLU A 122 6.91 6.06 18.74
CA GLU A 122 6.51 7.10 19.67
C GLU A 122 5.18 7.71 19.26
N ALA A 123 4.99 8.06 17.98
CA ALA A 123 3.72 8.58 17.47
C ALA A 123 2.55 7.63 17.72
N VAL A 124 2.70 6.34 17.41
CA VAL A 124 1.66 5.32 17.66
C VAL A 124 1.38 5.18 19.15
N ALA A 125 2.41 5.13 19.99
CA ALA A 125 2.26 5.07 21.44
C ALA A 125 1.48 6.28 21.98
N MET A 126 1.82 7.49 21.52
CA MET A 126 1.17 8.73 21.93
C MET A 126 -0.27 8.81 21.46
N ILE A 127 -0.58 8.39 20.23
CA ILE A 127 -1.97 8.28 19.74
C ILE A 127 -2.76 7.32 20.63
N LEU A 128 -2.25 6.11 20.84
CA LEU A 128 -2.92 5.08 21.63
C LEU A 128 -3.10 5.46 23.11
N ALA A 129 -2.19 6.25 23.68
CA ALA A 129 -2.30 6.79 25.03
C ALA A 129 -3.29 7.97 25.12
N SER A 130 -3.46 8.69 24.02
CA SER A 130 -4.31 9.89 23.93
C SER A 130 -5.76 9.59 23.59
N LEU A 131 -6.06 8.41 23.03
CA LEU A 131 -7.44 7.99 22.85
C LEU A 131 -8.13 7.90 24.21
N ARG A 132 -9.32 8.53 24.32
CA ARG A 132 -10.16 8.40 25.50
C ARG A 132 -10.44 6.91 25.80
N PRO A 133 -10.51 6.49 27.07
CA PRO A 133 -10.65 5.07 27.41
C PRO A 133 -11.84 4.37 26.75
N ASP A 134 -13.01 5.03 26.70
CA ASP A 134 -14.22 4.52 26.05
C ASP A 134 -14.06 4.41 24.52
N THR A 135 -13.39 5.38 23.92
CA THR A 135 -13.13 5.45 22.48
C THR A 135 -12.14 4.35 22.06
N LYS A 136 -11.08 4.15 22.84
CA LYS A 136 -10.12 3.07 22.64
C LYS A 136 -10.75 1.69 22.82
N ALA A 137 -11.59 1.52 23.86
CA ALA A 137 -12.29 0.26 24.10
C ALA A 137 -13.21 -0.09 22.92
N LYS A 138 -14.02 0.88 22.46
CA LYS A 138 -14.91 0.67 21.31
C LYS A 138 -14.14 0.39 20.01
N ALA A 139 -13.04 1.11 19.76
CA ALA A 139 -12.20 0.85 18.59
C ALA A 139 -11.59 -0.55 18.64
N ALA A 140 -11.17 -1.03 19.82
CA ALA A 140 -10.64 -2.38 20.00
C ALA A 140 -11.72 -3.45 19.77
N GLU A 141 -12.91 -3.28 20.35
CA GLU A 141 -14.03 -4.20 20.17
C GLU A 141 -14.45 -4.32 18.69
N ALA A 142 -14.42 -3.22 17.95
CA ALA A 142 -14.75 -3.19 16.52
C ALA A 142 -13.62 -3.72 15.61
N GLY A 143 -12.42 -3.98 16.13
CA GLY A 143 -11.25 -4.32 15.31
C GLY A 143 -10.73 -3.14 14.47
N MET A 144 -10.88 -1.90 14.97
CA MET A 144 -10.62 -0.65 14.24
C MET A 144 -9.51 0.20 14.85
N ILE A 145 -8.67 -0.36 15.75
CA ILE A 145 -7.52 0.38 16.30
C ILE A 145 -6.56 0.81 15.19
N ASN A 146 -6.20 -0.10 14.27
CA ASN A 146 -5.26 0.23 13.19
C ASN A 146 -5.81 1.35 12.29
N SER A 147 -7.03 1.19 11.78
CA SER A 147 -7.72 2.21 10.97
C SER A 147 -7.83 3.57 11.68
N THR A 148 -8.11 3.58 13.00
CA THR A 148 -8.16 4.81 13.80
C THR A 148 -6.78 5.46 13.93
N VAL A 149 -5.75 4.67 14.26
CA VAL A 149 -4.37 5.16 14.39
C VAL A 149 -3.86 5.71 13.08
N GLN A 150 -4.09 5.00 11.96
CA GLN A 150 -3.69 5.43 10.62
C GLN A 150 -4.37 6.74 10.22
N MET A 151 -5.68 6.89 10.49
CA MET A 151 -6.39 8.14 10.21
C MET A 151 -5.78 9.30 11.02
N VAL A 152 -5.60 9.13 12.33
CA VAL A 152 -5.03 10.17 13.20
C VAL A 152 -3.60 10.52 12.78
N PHE A 153 -2.77 9.50 12.54
CA PHE A 153 -1.38 9.65 12.16
C PHE A 153 -1.25 10.49 10.87
N ARG A 154 -1.92 10.04 9.80
CA ARG A 154 -1.82 10.65 8.46
C ARG A 154 -2.40 12.07 8.43
N ARG A 155 -3.52 12.29 9.12
CA ARG A 155 -4.19 13.62 9.16
C ARG A 155 -3.45 14.64 10.01
N SER A 156 -2.55 14.19 10.87
CA SER A 156 -1.81 15.04 11.79
C SER A 156 -0.39 15.38 11.33
N LEU A 157 0.06 14.85 10.18
CA LEU A 157 1.39 15.16 9.65
C LEU A 157 1.58 16.67 9.44
N GLN A 158 2.82 17.15 9.57
CA GLN A 158 3.16 18.58 9.50
C GLN A 158 2.83 19.22 8.14
N ASN A 159 3.05 18.47 7.06
CA ASN A 159 2.76 18.85 5.68
C ASN A 159 1.26 18.74 5.33
N VAL A 160 0.48 17.95 6.09
CA VAL A 160 -0.96 17.81 5.86
C VAL A 160 -1.72 18.93 6.59
N ARG A 161 -2.09 19.97 5.85
CA ARG A 161 -2.65 21.23 6.39
C ARG A 161 -4.10 21.50 5.97
N SER A 162 -4.63 20.72 5.05
CA SER A 162 -6.00 20.83 4.55
C SER A 162 -6.61 19.46 4.30
N ARG A 163 -7.94 19.41 4.13
CA ARG A 163 -8.62 18.18 3.70
C ARG A 163 -8.13 17.70 2.33
N GLU A 164 -7.80 18.61 1.42
CA GLU A 164 -7.26 18.24 0.10
C GLU A 164 -5.86 17.64 0.21
N SER A 165 -4.98 18.20 1.05
CA SER A 165 -3.67 17.58 1.30
C SER A 165 -3.80 16.18 1.92
N TYR A 166 -4.86 15.94 2.71
CA TYR A 166 -5.16 14.61 3.23
C TYR A 166 -5.54 13.64 2.10
N PHE A 167 -6.16 14.10 1.01
CA PHE A 167 -6.54 13.26 -0.13
C PHE A 167 -5.46 13.13 -1.21
N SER A 168 -4.20 13.45 -0.88
CA SER A 168 -3.07 13.45 -1.81
C SER A 168 -1.95 12.49 -1.38
N SER A 169 -0.91 12.34 -2.21
CA SER A 169 0.32 11.61 -1.87
C SER A 169 0.94 12.04 -0.54
N ASP A 170 0.78 13.31 -0.14
CA ASP A 170 1.47 13.88 1.02
C ASP A 170 1.07 13.22 2.34
N ALA A 171 -0.19 12.81 2.45
CA ALA A 171 -0.71 12.05 3.59
C ALA A 171 -0.56 10.53 3.41
N HIS A 172 -0.28 10.09 2.18
CA HIS A 172 -0.30 8.69 1.79
C HIS A 172 0.95 8.20 1.06
N PRO A 173 2.18 8.54 1.49
CA PRO A 173 3.38 8.01 0.86
C PRO A 173 3.56 6.52 1.17
N ALA A 174 4.38 5.84 0.37
CA ALA A 174 4.78 4.45 0.63
C ALA A 174 5.67 4.33 1.87
N ALA A 175 6.49 5.35 2.15
CA ALA A 175 7.30 5.48 3.36
C ALA A 175 7.25 6.91 3.88
N PHE A 176 7.09 7.06 5.19
CA PHE A 176 6.92 8.34 5.85
C PHE A 176 8.24 8.95 6.31
N GLU A 177 8.27 10.28 6.29
CA GLU A 177 9.39 11.08 6.78
C GLU A 177 9.23 11.40 8.27
N ALA A 178 10.26 11.15 9.06
CA ALA A 178 10.23 11.40 10.50
C ALA A 178 9.98 12.87 10.83
N PHE A 179 10.52 13.79 10.04
CA PHE A 179 10.34 15.23 10.26
C PHE A 179 8.88 15.69 10.05
N ASN A 180 8.05 14.93 9.35
CA ASN A 180 6.63 15.23 9.18
C ASN A 180 5.78 14.77 10.37
N VAL A 181 6.33 14.03 11.33
CA VAL A 181 5.61 13.64 12.54
C VAL A 181 5.33 14.88 13.39
N ASN A 182 4.06 15.07 13.78
CA ASN A 182 3.62 16.13 14.67
C ASN A 182 2.86 15.53 15.86
N LEU A 183 3.60 15.22 16.92
CA LEU A 183 3.03 14.59 18.12
C LEU A 183 1.93 15.42 18.76
N ALA A 184 2.07 16.75 18.80
CA ALA A 184 1.06 17.63 19.39
C ALA A 184 -0.29 17.56 18.64
N ARG A 185 -0.27 17.58 17.30
CA ARG A 185 -1.48 17.41 16.48
C ARG A 185 -2.08 16.00 16.64
N MET A 186 -1.23 14.97 16.65
CA MET A 186 -1.66 13.58 16.83
C MET A 186 -2.36 13.36 18.18
N VAL A 187 -1.76 13.84 19.26
CA VAL A 187 -2.31 13.79 20.63
C VAL A 187 -3.63 14.56 20.70
N SER A 188 -3.67 15.77 20.13
CA SER A 188 -4.87 16.62 20.13
C SER A 188 -6.04 15.96 19.38
N LEU A 189 -5.79 15.45 18.17
CA LEU A 189 -6.80 14.77 17.37
C LEU A 189 -7.28 13.49 18.06
N ALA A 190 -6.36 12.65 18.55
CA ALA A 190 -6.71 11.42 19.27
C ALA A 190 -7.57 11.67 20.52
N ASN A 191 -7.25 12.70 21.31
CA ASN A 191 -8.05 13.08 22.49
C ASN A 191 -9.44 13.59 22.12
N SER A 192 -9.58 14.22 20.94
CA SER A 192 -10.86 14.78 20.49
C SER A 192 -11.86 13.73 20.00
N LEU A 193 -11.39 12.53 19.63
CA LEU A 193 -12.26 11.45 19.14
C LEU A 193 -13.21 10.98 20.23
N LYS A 194 -14.50 10.89 19.89
CA LYS A 194 -15.51 10.26 20.75
C LYS A 194 -15.80 8.85 20.27
N ALA A 195 -16.20 7.97 21.18
CA ALA A 195 -16.62 6.61 20.84
C ALA A 195 -17.74 6.59 19.77
N SER A 196 -18.66 7.56 19.83
CA SER A 196 -19.75 7.74 18.85
C SER A 196 -19.32 8.34 17.50
N GLU A 197 -18.05 8.70 17.37
CA GLU A 197 -17.45 9.44 16.24
C GLU A 197 -16.14 8.76 15.80
N LEU A 198 -16.01 7.44 15.97
CA LEU A 198 -14.87 6.71 15.39
C LEU A 198 -14.82 6.91 13.87
N PRO A 199 -13.64 6.98 13.24
CA PRO A 199 -13.56 6.98 11.79
C PRO A 199 -14.07 5.66 11.22
N ALA A 200 -14.62 5.72 10.00
CA ALA A 200 -14.98 4.52 9.25
C ALA A 200 -13.73 3.71 8.85
N GLU A 201 -13.95 2.45 8.50
CA GLU A 201 -12.97 1.59 7.84
C GLU A 201 -13.35 1.50 6.36
N ALA A 202 -12.56 2.14 5.50
CA ALA A 202 -12.66 1.93 4.06
C ALA A 202 -12.22 0.49 3.74
N ARG A 203 -13.02 -0.19 2.92
CA ARG A 203 -12.69 -1.49 2.34
C ARG A 203 -12.88 -1.44 0.83
N ILE A 204 -12.06 -2.20 0.13
CA ILE A 204 -12.01 -2.22 -1.33
C ILE A 204 -12.06 -3.66 -1.84
N ARG A 205 -12.80 -3.88 -2.93
CA ARG A 205 -12.88 -5.18 -3.61
C ARG A 205 -12.97 -4.96 -5.11
N VAL A 206 -12.34 -5.85 -5.88
CA VAL A 206 -12.48 -5.88 -7.34
C VAL A 206 -13.82 -6.52 -7.72
N VAL A 207 -14.57 -5.84 -8.57
CA VAL A 207 -15.83 -6.33 -9.16
C VAL A 207 -15.58 -6.88 -10.55
N GLU A 208 -14.79 -6.17 -11.35
CA GLU A 208 -14.45 -6.49 -12.73
C GLU A 208 -13.03 -5.98 -13.01
N GLU A 209 -12.24 -6.73 -13.77
CA GLU A 209 -10.91 -6.29 -14.19
C GLU A 209 -10.49 -6.92 -15.51
N ASP A 210 -9.76 -6.14 -16.30
CA ASP A 210 -9.12 -6.62 -17.52
C ASP A 210 -7.65 -6.93 -17.21
N LEU A 211 -7.32 -8.21 -17.02
CA LEU A 211 -5.92 -8.66 -16.84
C LEU A 211 -5.41 -9.42 -18.06
N GLY A 212 -4.10 -9.48 -18.18
CA GLY A 212 -3.41 -10.26 -19.19
C GLY A 212 -3.45 -11.74 -18.84
N THR A 213 -3.42 -12.57 -19.87
CA THR A 213 -3.35 -14.02 -19.76
C THR A 213 -1.90 -14.48 -19.99
N GLU A 214 -1.34 -15.24 -19.05
CA GLU A 214 -0.02 -15.86 -19.20
C GLU A 214 0.01 -16.77 -20.44
N GLY A 215 1.10 -16.73 -21.22
CA GLY A 215 1.25 -17.48 -22.46
C GLY A 215 0.56 -16.84 -23.68
N VAL A 216 -0.23 -15.77 -23.47
CA VAL A 216 -0.86 -14.98 -24.54
C VAL A 216 -0.32 -13.56 -24.53
N ASP A 217 -0.50 -12.85 -23.40
CA ASP A 217 -0.18 -11.42 -23.29
C ASP A 217 1.20 -11.15 -22.69
N PHE A 218 1.70 -12.08 -21.88
CA PHE A 218 3.04 -12.08 -21.28
C PHE A 218 3.52 -13.52 -21.06
N PHE A 219 4.83 -13.69 -20.89
CA PHE A 219 5.47 -15.01 -20.77
C PHE A 219 6.30 -15.09 -19.49
N GLY A 220 6.04 -16.12 -18.68
CA GLY A 220 6.81 -16.46 -17.50
C GLY A 220 6.00 -17.39 -16.60
N GLU A 221 6.54 -18.57 -16.36
CA GLU A 221 5.83 -19.69 -15.72
C GLU A 221 5.25 -19.30 -14.36
N GLY A 222 3.94 -19.40 -14.22
CA GLY A 222 3.23 -19.19 -12.95
C GLY A 222 3.10 -17.73 -12.54
N LEU A 223 3.37 -16.79 -13.44
CA LEU A 223 3.26 -15.36 -13.16
C LEU A 223 1.83 -14.85 -13.38
N SER A 224 1.44 -13.88 -12.57
CA SER A 224 0.15 -13.20 -12.68
C SER A 224 0.32 -11.68 -12.64
N GLU A 225 -0.56 -10.95 -13.31
CA GLU A 225 -0.71 -9.50 -13.10
C GLU A 225 -1.43 -9.18 -11.78
N ARG A 226 -2.13 -10.15 -11.18
CA ARG A 226 -2.68 -10.05 -9.82
C ARG A 226 -1.59 -10.36 -8.81
N LEU A 227 -1.14 -9.34 -8.08
CA LEU A 227 -0.19 -9.52 -6.99
C LEU A 227 -0.92 -9.97 -5.72
N PHE A 228 -1.94 -9.23 -5.29
CA PHE A 228 -2.82 -9.63 -4.19
C PHE A 228 -4.13 -8.83 -4.16
N ASP A 229 -5.11 -9.38 -3.45
CA ASP A 229 -6.33 -8.69 -3.03
C ASP A 229 -6.52 -8.90 -1.52
N THR A 230 -6.68 -7.80 -0.79
CA THR A 230 -7.04 -7.78 0.64
C THR A 230 -8.22 -6.82 0.83
N PRO A 231 -8.94 -6.89 1.96
CA PRO A 231 -10.06 -5.99 2.20
C PRO A 231 -9.71 -4.50 2.24
N GLN A 232 -8.43 -4.10 2.36
CA GLN A 232 -8.02 -2.68 2.36
C GLN A 232 -6.95 -2.33 1.33
N ALA A 233 -6.47 -3.30 0.55
CA ALA A 233 -5.46 -3.06 -0.47
C ALA A 233 -5.60 -4.06 -1.63
N VAL A 234 -5.57 -3.55 -2.86
CA VAL A 234 -5.58 -4.31 -4.12
C VAL A 234 -4.30 -3.94 -4.86
N ALA A 235 -3.54 -4.94 -5.31
CA ALA A 235 -2.27 -4.69 -5.99
C ALA A 235 -2.15 -5.47 -7.30
N ARG A 236 -1.68 -4.77 -8.33
CA ARG A 236 -1.41 -5.33 -9.66
C ARG A 236 0.01 -5.01 -10.11
N VAL A 237 0.55 -5.89 -10.96
CA VAL A 237 1.85 -5.71 -11.63
C VAL A 237 1.59 -5.73 -13.13
N TRP A 238 2.02 -4.69 -13.84
CA TRP A 238 1.87 -4.58 -15.28
C TRP A 238 2.88 -5.49 -15.98
N ARG A 239 2.42 -6.57 -16.61
CA ARG A 239 3.30 -7.53 -17.30
C ARG A 239 3.06 -7.54 -18.81
N SER A 240 1.78 -7.64 -19.17
CA SER A 240 1.30 -7.69 -20.54
C SER A 240 1.73 -6.50 -21.40
N SER A 241 1.66 -6.69 -22.71
CA SER A 241 1.92 -5.64 -23.69
C SER A 241 0.75 -4.66 -23.91
N THR A 242 -0.38 -4.84 -23.23
CA THR A 242 -1.54 -3.94 -23.37
C THR A 242 -1.19 -2.57 -22.80
N GLY A 243 -1.55 -1.49 -23.52
CA GLY A 243 -1.22 -0.11 -23.12
C GLY A 243 -2.24 0.58 -22.22
N ARG A 244 -3.41 -0.04 -22.00
CA ARG A 244 -4.51 0.44 -21.15
C ARG A 244 -5.13 -0.69 -20.35
N ARG A 245 -5.48 -0.41 -19.10
CA ARG A 245 -6.17 -1.34 -18.20
C ARG A 245 -7.40 -0.66 -17.61
N SER A 246 -8.46 -1.45 -17.39
CA SER A 246 -9.68 -1.01 -16.73
C SER A 246 -10.05 -1.96 -15.60
N MET A 247 -10.55 -1.41 -14.51
CA MET A 247 -11.00 -2.14 -13.34
C MET A 247 -12.21 -1.43 -12.73
N VAL A 248 -13.21 -2.19 -12.30
CA VAL A 248 -14.30 -1.72 -11.46
C VAL A 248 -14.07 -2.19 -10.03
N LEU A 249 -14.08 -1.23 -9.11
CA LEU A 249 -13.83 -1.44 -7.68
C LEU A 249 -15.09 -1.09 -6.90
N SER A 250 -15.33 -1.81 -5.80
CA SER A 250 -16.43 -1.58 -4.87
C SER A 250 -15.92 -1.21 -3.48
N ALA A 251 -16.62 -0.25 -2.87
CA ALA A 251 -16.46 0.18 -1.48
C ALA A 251 -17.52 -0.44 -0.55
N GLU A 252 -18.38 -1.32 -1.06
CA GLU A 252 -19.58 -1.84 -0.38
C GLU A 252 -19.29 -2.48 0.98
N ASP A 253 -18.15 -3.14 1.12
CA ASP A 253 -17.75 -3.82 2.35
C ASP A 253 -17.23 -2.84 3.43
N SER A 254 -17.12 -1.54 3.13
CA SER A 254 -16.72 -0.51 4.09
C SER A 254 -17.72 -0.40 5.24
N ARG A 255 -17.22 -0.10 6.45
CA ARG A 255 -18.05 -0.13 7.66
C ARG A 255 -17.75 1.00 8.63
N ASP A 256 -18.72 1.32 9.47
CA ASP A 256 -18.64 2.30 10.54
C ASP A 256 -19.05 1.66 11.87
N ALA A 257 -18.28 1.84 12.94
CA ALA A 257 -18.59 1.25 14.25
C ALA A 257 -19.83 1.86 14.95
N ASN A 258 -20.45 2.87 14.35
CA ASN A 258 -21.65 3.54 14.84
C ASN A 258 -22.79 3.49 13.81
N ASP A 259 -22.67 2.64 12.79
CA ASP A 259 -23.66 2.46 11.72
C ASP A 259 -24.04 3.78 11.01
N ARG A 260 -23.12 4.75 11.01
CA ARG A 260 -23.33 6.02 10.31
C ARG A 260 -23.34 5.77 8.80
N PRO A 261 -24.20 6.48 8.04
CA PRO A 261 -24.21 6.37 6.60
C PRO A 261 -22.87 6.81 6.01
N LEU A 262 -22.36 6.02 5.05
CA LEU A 262 -21.09 6.26 4.40
C LEU A 262 -21.25 6.87 3.01
N THR A 263 -20.44 7.88 2.75
CA THR A 263 -20.15 8.39 1.40
C THR A 263 -18.69 8.12 1.06
N PHE A 264 -18.34 8.13 -0.23
CA PHE A 264 -17.03 7.67 -0.69
C PHE A 264 -16.32 8.72 -1.53
N GLN A 265 -15.00 8.80 -1.38
CA GLN A 265 -14.12 9.59 -2.22
C GLN A 265 -13.07 8.69 -2.84
N TRP A 266 -12.99 8.71 -4.18
CA TRP A 266 -11.93 8.07 -4.94
C TRP A 266 -10.95 9.13 -5.39
N ARG A 267 -9.66 8.93 -5.14
CA ARG A 267 -8.62 9.94 -5.37
C ARG A 267 -7.36 9.32 -5.92
N LEU A 268 -6.78 9.94 -6.94
CA LEU A 268 -5.44 9.63 -7.38
C LEU A 268 -4.48 10.14 -6.30
N LEU A 269 -3.76 9.23 -5.66
CA LEU A 269 -2.75 9.57 -4.67
C LEU A 269 -1.40 9.81 -5.33
N GLN A 270 -1.05 8.96 -6.29
CA GLN A 270 0.23 9.02 -7.01
C GLN A 270 0.02 8.49 -8.43
N GLY A 271 0.45 9.24 -9.45
CA GLY A 271 0.29 8.86 -10.86
C GLY A 271 0.29 10.08 -11.77
N ASP A 272 0.37 9.85 -13.08
CA ASP A 272 0.15 10.91 -14.06
C ASP A 272 -1.35 11.11 -14.26
N PRO A 273 -1.93 12.28 -13.88
CA PRO A 273 -3.36 12.52 -14.00
C PRO A 273 -3.85 12.52 -15.45
N ALA A 274 -2.97 12.71 -16.45
CA ALA A 274 -3.34 12.60 -17.85
C ALA A 274 -3.54 11.14 -18.31
N LYS A 275 -3.05 10.17 -17.53
CA LYS A 275 -3.07 8.73 -17.84
C LYS A 275 -3.96 7.92 -16.91
N VAL A 276 -4.58 8.56 -15.93
CA VAL A 276 -5.47 7.91 -14.98
C VAL A 276 -6.84 8.58 -15.01
N LYS A 277 -7.87 7.78 -15.26
CA LYS A 277 -9.26 8.21 -15.19
C LYS A 277 -9.97 7.46 -14.08
N ILE A 278 -10.65 8.20 -13.20
CA ILE A 278 -11.43 7.65 -12.09
C ILE A 278 -12.88 8.11 -12.28
N GLU A 279 -13.79 7.18 -12.47
CA GLU A 279 -15.20 7.43 -12.72
C GLU A 279 -16.05 6.83 -11.60
N PRO A 280 -16.53 7.65 -10.64
CA PRO A 280 -17.45 7.18 -9.62
C PRO A 280 -18.72 6.62 -10.25
N LEU A 281 -19.14 5.44 -9.79
CA LEU A 281 -20.36 4.75 -10.18
C LEU A 281 -21.25 4.59 -8.94
N GLU A 282 -22.56 4.39 -9.13
CA GLU A 282 -23.49 4.11 -8.03
C GLU A 282 -23.40 5.11 -6.86
N GLY A 283 -23.35 6.41 -7.16
CA GLY A 283 -23.22 7.46 -6.13
C GLY A 283 -21.87 7.46 -5.40
N GLY A 284 -20.84 6.85 -5.98
CA GLY A 284 -19.49 6.73 -5.44
C GLY A 284 -19.22 5.42 -4.70
N ARG A 285 -20.22 4.54 -4.52
CA ARG A 285 -20.00 3.22 -3.88
C ARG A 285 -19.13 2.29 -4.72
N GLN A 286 -19.10 2.51 -6.04
CA GLN A 286 -18.15 1.88 -6.93
C GLN A 286 -17.36 2.95 -7.68
N ALA A 287 -16.25 2.57 -8.30
CA ALA A 287 -15.58 3.38 -9.30
C ALA A 287 -14.98 2.52 -10.40
N ARG A 288 -15.09 2.99 -11.64
CA ARG A 288 -14.25 2.49 -12.73
C ARG A 288 -12.95 3.28 -12.75
N VAL A 289 -11.84 2.56 -12.70
CA VAL A 289 -10.50 3.10 -12.84
C VAL A 289 -9.95 2.63 -14.17
N THR A 290 -9.48 3.57 -14.99
CA THR A 290 -8.75 3.28 -16.23
C THR A 290 -7.35 3.87 -16.12
N LEU A 291 -6.34 3.06 -16.42
CA LEU A 291 -4.93 3.45 -16.40
C LEU A 291 -4.31 3.19 -17.76
N ASP A 292 -3.50 4.12 -18.23
CA ASP A 292 -2.58 3.90 -19.36
C ASP A 292 -1.17 3.56 -18.84
N TRP A 293 -0.30 3.07 -19.73
CA TRP A 293 1.10 2.78 -19.40
C TRP A 293 1.84 3.98 -18.77
N HIS A 294 2.52 3.75 -17.66
CA HIS A 294 3.35 4.74 -16.97
C HIS A 294 4.84 4.38 -17.08
N GLU A 295 5.64 5.32 -17.57
CA GLU A 295 7.09 5.34 -17.31
C GLU A 295 7.33 5.83 -15.88
N PRO A 296 8.49 5.54 -15.26
CA PRO A 296 8.82 6.06 -13.94
C PRO A 296 8.69 7.60 -13.86
N PHE A 297 7.97 8.08 -12.86
CA PHE A 297 7.61 9.49 -12.68
C PHE A 297 8.00 9.98 -11.27
N ALA A 298 8.07 11.29 -11.07
CA ALA A 298 8.33 11.86 -9.74
C ALA A 298 7.06 11.77 -8.88
N ILE A 299 7.18 11.43 -7.60
CA ILE A 299 6.02 11.28 -6.69
C ILE A 299 5.16 12.54 -6.67
N SER A 300 5.79 13.72 -6.57
CA SER A 300 5.13 15.02 -6.67
C SER A 300 6.13 16.10 -7.09
N GLU A 301 5.66 17.33 -7.34
CA GLU A 301 6.56 18.48 -7.58
C GLU A 301 7.48 18.75 -6.38
N GLU A 302 7.00 18.51 -5.16
CA GLU A 302 7.75 18.70 -3.92
C GLU A 302 8.62 17.47 -3.56
N ASN A 303 8.32 16.30 -4.13
CA ASN A 303 9.07 15.06 -3.94
C ASN A 303 9.56 14.48 -5.28
N ALA A 304 10.78 14.85 -5.65
CA ALA A 304 11.43 14.42 -6.89
C ALA A 304 11.81 12.93 -6.94
N GLN A 305 11.62 12.17 -5.86
CA GLN A 305 11.90 10.73 -5.85
C GLN A 305 11.07 10.03 -6.93
N LYS A 306 11.72 9.14 -7.68
CA LYS A 306 11.07 8.38 -8.75
C LYS A 306 10.35 7.16 -8.20
N THR A 307 9.18 6.92 -8.75
CA THR A 307 8.35 5.74 -8.53
C THR A 307 7.87 5.22 -9.88
N SER A 308 7.52 3.94 -9.90
CA SER A 308 6.89 3.26 -11.04
C SER A 308 5.56 2.63 -10.61
N ARG A 309 4.92 3.20 -9.57
CA ARG A 309 3.66 2.71 -9.03
C ARG A 309 2.61 3.81 -9.06
N VAL A 310 1.43 3.49 -9.58
CA VAL A 310 0.24 4.33 -9.43
C VAL A 310 -0.54 3.89 -8.20
N ASP A 311 -0.95 4.84 -7.35
CA ASP A 311 -1.78 4.59 -6.17
C ASP A 311 -3.09 5.39 -6.25
N ILE A 312 -4.20 4.73 -5.96
CA ILE A 312 -5.54 5.31 -5.88
C ILE A 312 -6.14 4.99 -4.52
N GLY A 313 -6.56 6.04 -3.80
CA GLY A 313 -7.16 5.94 -2.48
C GLY A 313 -8.69 5.94 -2.56
N LEU A 314 -9.30 5.01 -1.85
CA LEU A 314 -10.71 4.99 -1.49
C LEU A 314 -10.87 5.42 -0.03
N PHE A 315 -11.61 6.50 0.20
CA PHE A 315 -11.92 7.01 1.53
C PHE A 315 -13.40 6.84 1.83
N ALA A 316 -13.72 6.28 3.00
CA ALA A 316 -15.07 6.24 3.53
C ALA A 316 -15.29 7.42 4.49
N VAL A 317 -16.38 8.15 4.29
CA VAL A 317 -16.70 9.38 5.04
C VAL A 317 -18.03 9.18 5.76
N ASN A 318 -17.99 9.21 7.10
CA ASN A 318 -19.15 8.95 7.96
C ASN A 318 -19.88 10.22 8.43
N GLY A 319 -19.62 11.34 7.76
CA GLY A 319 -20.13 12.68 8.10
C GLY A 319 -19.36 13.41 9.19
N VAL A 320 -18.38 12.77 9.86
CA VAL A 320 -17.54 13.41 10.89
C VAL A 320 -16.06 13.32 10.52
N HIS A 321 -15.60 12.12 10.17
CA HIS A 321 -14.22 11.88 9.78
C HIS A 321 -14.15 11.25 8.39
N ASP A 322 -13.13 11.65 7.65
CA ASP A 322 -12.61 10.90 6.52
C ASP A 322 -11.75 9.75 7.10
N SER A 323 -11.97 8.52 6.62
CA SER A 323 -11.18 7.34 7.04
C SER A 323 -9.72 7.43 6.59
N ALA A 324 -8.86 6.55 7.11
CA ALA A 324 -7.67 6.15 6.34
C ALA A 324 -8.12 5.46 5.03
N PRO A 325 -7.33 5.52 3.95
CA PRO A 325 -7.75 4.97 2.67
C PRO A 325 -7.66 3.44 2.66
N ALA A 326 -8.52 2.80 1.87
CA ALA A 326 -8.14 1.57 1.19
C ALA A 326 -7.42 1.94 -0.12
N ILE A 327 -6.46 1.13 -0.58
CA ILE A 327 -5.56 1.54 -1.68
C ILE A 327 -5.57 0.53 -2.83
N LEU A 328 -5.76 1.00 -4.06
CA LEU A 328 -5.40 0.29 -5.27
C LEU A 328 -3.99 0.73 -5.69
N SER A 329 -3.10 -0.24 -5.92
CA SER A 329 -1.76 -0.01 -6.46
C SER A 329 -1.53 -0.75 -7.77
N TRP A 330 -0.88 -0.09 -8.73
CA TRP A 330 -0.40 -0.73 -9.96
C TRP A 330 1.08 -0.44 -10.16
N ALA A 331 1.93 -1.48 -10.11
CA ALA A 331 3.37 -1.37 -10.34
C ALA A 331 3.72 -1.64 -11.81
N PHE A 332 4.66 -0.87 -12.35
CA PHE A 332 5.13 -0.95 -13.74
C PHE A 332 6.61 -1.36 -13.77
N PRO A 333 7.05 -2.19 -14.73
CA PRO A 333 8.46 -2.57 -14.84
C PRO A 333 9.31 -1.36 -15.21
N THR A 334 10.34 -1.11 -14.40
CA THR A 334 11.26 0.04 -14.54
C THR A 334 12.36 -0.19 -15.56
N HIS A 335 12.74 -1.44 -15.77
CA HIS A 335 13.89 -1.87 -16.58
C HIS A 335 13.56 -2.09 -18.06
N GLU A 336 12.27 -2.08 -18.43
CA GLU A 336 11.83 -2.26 -19.81
C GLU A 336 11.61 -0.91 -20.49
N THR A 337 11.96 -0.80 -21.77
CA THR A 337 11.57 0.34 -22.59
C THR A 337 10.41 -0.05 -23.49
N ARG A 338 9.25 0.58 -23.28
CA ARG A 338 8.04 0.31 -24.05
C ARG A 338 7.68 1.50 -24.92
N VAL A 339 7.48 1.23 -26.21
CA VAL A 339 7.02 2.23 -27.18
C VAL A 339 5.58 1.92 -27.53
N TYR A 340 4.70 2.89 -27.34
CA TYR A 340 3.30 2.81 -27.77
C TYR A 340 3.02 3.87 -28.83
N ALA A 341 2.17 3.51 -29.79
CA ALA A 341 1.58 4.43 -30.75
C ALA A 341 0.10 4.70 -30.40
N ALA A 342 -0.50 5.70 -31.04
CA ALA A 342 -1.94 5.89 -30.96
C ALA A 342 -2.66 4.65 -31.55
N GLY A 343 -3.49 4.02 -30.73
CA GLY A 343 -4.39 2.94 -31.14
C GLY A 343 -5.82 3.42 -31.34
N GLU A 344 -6.70 2.47 -31.63
CA GLU A 344 -8.14 2.72 -31.78
C GLU A 344 -8.75 3.28 -30.49
N GLY A 345 -9.70 4.21 -30.62
CA GLY A 345 -10.35 4.85 -29.46
C GLY A 345 -9.38 5.62 -28.54
N GLY A 346 -8.17 5.94 -29.02
CA GLY A 346 -7.14 6.60 -28.23
C GLY A 346 -6.46 5.70 -27.18
N ALA A 347 -6.66 4.37 -27.24
CA ALA A 347 -5.92 3.44 -26.40
C ALA A 347 -4.47 3.29 -26.90
N PRO A 348 -3.45 3.32 -26.03
CA PRO A 348 -2.07 3.11 -26.47
C PRO A 348 -1.89 1.69 -27.03
N ARG A 349 -1.40 1.59 -28.27
CA ARG A 349 -1.09 0.31 -28.94
C ARG A 349 0.41 0.08 -28.92
N ILE A 350 0.85 -1.08 -28.41
CA ILE A 350 2.27 -1.40 -28.29
C ILE A 350 2.95 -1.51 -29.66
N VAL A 351 4.14 -0.94 -29.76
CA VAL A 351 5.02 -1.00 -30.94
C VAL A 351 6.22 -1.89 -30.65
N SER A 352 6.87 -1.70 -29.50
CA SER A 352 7.97 -2.56 -29.08
C SER A 352 8.16 -2.57 -27.57
N ILE A 353 8.69 -3.68 -27.06
CA ILE A 353 9.20 -3.81 -25.70
C ILE A 353 10.66 -4.23 -25.81
N ASP A 354 11.56 -3.42 -25.27
CA ASP A 354 12.97 -3.74 -25.16
C ASP A 354 13.27 -4.10 -23.70
N HIS A 355 13.55 -5.38 -23.45
CA HIS A 355 13.88 -5.88 -22.11
C HIS A 355 15.36 -5.73 -21.78
N ALA A 356 16.18 -5.40 -22.77
CA ALA A 356 17.64 -5.34 -22.70
C ALA A 356 18.19 -3.94 -23.00
N ASP A 357 17.35 -2.90 -22.87
CA ASP A 357 17.74 -1.53 -23.20
C ASP A 357 19.02 -1.12 -22.42
N PRO A 358 20.13 -0.84 -23.13
CA PRO A 358 21.38 -0.46 -22.50
C PRO A 358 21.25 0.78 -21.59
N ALA A 359 20.32 1.69 -21.90
CA ALA A 359 20.05 2.88 -21.08
C ALA A 359 19.40 2.52 -19.73
N LYS A 360 18.73 1.37 -19.64
CA LYS A 360 18.07 0.87 -18.42
C LYS A 360 18.80 -0.30 -17.77
N ALA A 361 19.95 -0.74 -18.28
CA ALA A 361 20.70 -1.88 -17.76
C ALA A 361 21.06 -1.78 -16.26
N GLY A 362 21.34 -0.55 -15.79
CA GLY A 362 21.64 -0.26 -14.38
C GLY A 362 20.42 -0.02 -13.49
N VAL A 363 19.20 0.01 -14.05
CA VAL A 363 17.97 0.21 -13.29
C VAL A 363 17.62 -1.08 -12.54
N TYR A 364 17.33 -0.94 -11.24
CA TYR A 364 16.89 -2.07 -10.44
C TYR A 364 15.49 -2.53 -10.88
N ALA A 365 15.34 -3.84 -11.01
CA ALA A 365 14.07 -4.52 -11.19
C ALA A 365 14.02 -5.65 -10.16
N ASP A 366 12.93 -5.70 -9.37
CA ASP A 366 12.77 -6.74 -8.36
C ASP A 366 12.68 -8.10 -9.05
N PRO A 367 13.65 -9.01 -8.83
CA PRO A 367 13.66 -10.28 -9.53
C PRO A 367 12.49 -11.21 -9.16
N LEU A 368 11.75 -10.96 -8.07
CA LEU A 368 10.51 -11.72 -7.78
C LEU A 368 9.32 -11.20 -8.56
N LEU A 369 9.35 -9.92 -8.96
CA LEU A 369 8.27 -9.31 -9.71
C LEU A 369 8.53 -9.35 -11.20
N TYR A 370 9.77 -9.14 -11.62
CA TYR A 370 10.11 -8.91 -13.01
C TYR A 370 11.25 -9.85 -13.43
N PRO A 371 10.92 -10.95 -14.13
CA PRO A 371 11.93 -11.78 -14.76
C PRO A 371 12.76 -10.94 -15.73
N ARG A 372 14.07 -11.17 -15.76
CA ARG A 372 14.93 -10.53 -16.76
C ARG A 372 14.88 -11.29 -18.07
N ALA A 373 14.95 -10.52 -19.15
CA ALA A 373 15.02 -11.00 -20.52
C ALA A 373 16.08 -10.17 -21.26
N ASP A 374 16.73 -10.78 -22.26
CA ASP A 374 17.84 -10.19 -23.01
C ASP A 374 17.49 -9.97 -24.49
N TRP A 375 16.21 -9.82 -24.79
CA TRP A 375 15.69 -9.66 -26.15
C TRP A 375 14.81 -8.41 -26.28
N ARG A 376 14.52 -8.08 -27.54
CA ARG A 376 13.54 -7.06 -27.91
C ARG A 376 12.40 -7.66 -28.73
N ASP A 377 11.17 -7.30 -28.38
CA ASP A 377 9.97 -7.66 -29.11
C ASP A 377 9.45 -6.47 -29.93
N VAL A 378 9.23 -6.66 -31.23
CA VAL A 378 8.64 -5.67 -32.15
C VAL A 378 7.33 -6.20 -32.71
N TYR A 379 6.23 -5.52 -32.38
CA TYR A 379 4.87 -5.96 -32.70
C TYR A 379 4.47 -5.55 -34.11
N ARG A 380 3.77 -6.46 -34.81
CA ARG A 380 3.25 -6.26 -36.16
C ARG A 380 1.73 -6.29 -36.14
N TYR A 381 1.13 -5.44 -36.96
CA TYR A 381 -0.31 -5.31 -37.08
C TYR A 381 -0.71 -5.29 -38.55
N ASP A 382 -1.93 -5.73 -38.85
CA ASP A 382 -2.50 -5.55 -40.17
C ASP A 382 -3.01 -4.10 -40.37
N ALA A 383 -3.52 -3.81 -41.57
CA ALA A 383 -4.05 -2.48 -41.90
C ALA A 383 -5.27 -2.07 -41.06
N SER A 384 -5.98 -3.04 -40.47
CA SER A 384 -7.09 -2.79 -39.54
C SER A 384 -6.65 -2.62 -38.09
N GLY A 385 -5.34 -2.74 -37.80
CA GLY A 385 -4.78 -2.62 -36.46
C GLY A 385 -4.87 -3.91 -35.63
N ARG A 386 -5.22 -5.06 -36.23
CA ARG A 386 -5.23 -6.35 -35.53
C ARG A 386 -3.82 -6.92 -35.39
N PRO A 387 -3.46 -7.52 -34.25
CA PRO A 387 -2.13 -8.06 -34.02
C PRO A 387 -1.85 -9.26 -34.95
N LEU A 388 -0.71 -9.22 -35.63
CA LEU A 388 -0.17 -10.31 -36.46
C LEU A 388 0.91 -11.13 -35.73
N GLY A 389 1.29 -10.72 -34.52
CA GLY A 389 2.38 -11.28 -33.72
C GLY A 389 3.54 -10.28 -33.56
N TRP A 390 4.70 -10.76 -33.13
CA TRP A 390 5.92 -9.96 -32.98
C TRP A 390 7.13 -10.67 -33.59
N THR A 391 8.21 -9.92 -33.75
CA THR A 391 9.54 -10.46 -34.02
C THR A 391 10.40 -10.24 -32.78
N ARG A 392 11.09 -11.28 -32.33
CA ARG A 392 12.03 -11.24 -31.23
C ARG A 392 13.46 -11.22 -31.78
N THR A 393 14.29 -10.32 -31.29
CA THR A 393 15.70 -10.17 -31.67
C THR A 393 16.61 -10.09 -30.46
#